data_AF-A0AAU0MT12-F1
#
_entry.id   AF-A0AAU0MT12-F1
#
_cell.length_a   1.000
_cell.length_b   1.000
_cell.length_c   1.000
_cell.angle_alpha   90.00
_cell.angle_beta   90.00
_cell.angle_gamma   90.00
#
_symmetry.space_group_name_H-M   'P 1'
#
loop_
_entity.id
_entity.type
_entity.pdbx_description
1 polymer ?
#
loop_
_entity_poly.entity_id
_entity_poly.type
_entity_poly.pdbx_seq_one_letter_code
_entity_poly.pdbx_strand_id
1 'polypeptide(L)'
;MRAIILVTLLIATGCASSLERINEVREAAPEWYKERRVELAGEDYPSIADMPTITADTRPGQTLPEAEAATLAALEALLTDPRNRPVEETGEEMRAWSAAVRADLDRQIPPADFLTDEEVAALKAIFDTARARL
;
A
#
# COMPACT_ATOMS: atom_id res chain seq x y z
N MET A 1 20.92 40.73 33.70
CA MET A 1 21.14 41.23 32.32
C MET A 1 22.01 40.30 31.47
N ARG A 2 23.20 39.85 31.92
CA ARG A 2 24.07 38.93 31.14
C ARG A 2 23.44 37.56 30.79
N ALA A 3 22.67 36.96 31.71
CA ALA A 3 22.03 35.67 31.47
C ALA A 3 20.90 35.72 30.41
N ILE A 4 20.20 36.86 30.29
CA ILE A 4 19.10 37.02 29.32
C ILE A 4 19.66 37.09 27.89
N ILE A 5 20.79 37.79 27.70
CA ILE A 5 21.47 37.91 26.41
C ILE A 5 21.97 36.55 25.90
N LEU A 6 22.52 35.72 26.80
CA LEU A 6 22.98 34.37 26.48
C LEU A 6 21.84 33.44 26.08
N VAL A 7 20.69 33.50 26.77
CA VAL A 7 19.51 32.70 26.43
C VAL A 7 18.93 33.12 25.08
N THR A 8 18.84 34.43 24.78
CA THR A 8 18.39 34.90 23.46
C THR A 8 19.31 34.49 22.32
N LEU A 9 20.64 34.43 22.54
CA LEU A 9 21.58 33.97 21.50
C LEU A 9 21.43 32.48 21.20
N LEU A 10 21.23 31.66 22.24
CA LEU A 10 21.05 30.20 22.10
C LEU A 10 19.76 29.83 21.37
N ILE A 11 18.67 30.59 21.58
CA ILE A 11 17.39 30.37 20.88
C ILE A 11 17.49 30.81 19.42
N ALA A 12 18.23 31.88 19.10
CA ALA A 12 18.42 32.35 17.72
C ALA A 12 19.21 31.35 16.84
N THR A 13 20.20 30.65 17.40
CA THR A 13 20.97 29.63 16.67
C THR A 13 20.18 28.36 16.36
N GLY A 14 19.17 28.01 17.18
CA GLY A 14 18.33 26.83 16.96
C GLY A 14 17.34 27.00 15.79
N CYS A 15 16.94 28.24 15.47
CA CYS A 15 16.05 28.52 14.34
C CYS A 15 16.79 28.53 13.00
N ALA A 16 18.07 28.91 12.97
CA ALA A 16 18.88 28.86 11.75
C ALA A 16 19.06 27.42 11.25
N SER A 17 19.36 26.48 12.16
CA SER A 17 19.58 25.08 11.79
C SER A 17 18.33 24.37 11.26
N SER A 18 17.12 24.81 11.65
CA SER A 18 15.89 24.21 11.11
C SER A 18 15.59 24.71 9.69
N LEU A 19 15.88 25.98 9.40
CA LEU A 19 15.71 26.57 8.07
C LEU A 19 16.69 25.98 7.06
N GLU A 20 17.93 25.76 7.48
CA GLU A 20 18.98 25.15 6.64
C GLU A 20 18.61 23.71 6.26
N ARG A 21 18.08 22.94 7.23
CA ARG A 21 17.61 21.56 7.01
C ARG A 21 16.38 21.48 6.10
N ILE A 22 15.49 22.46 6.15
CA ILE A 22 14.34 22.56 5.23
C ILE A 22 14.81 22.85 3.81
N ASN A 23 15.82 23.70 3.64
CA ASN A 23 16.41 23.98 2.33
C ASN A 23 17.12 22.77 1.75
N GLU A 24 17.88 22.02 2.56
CA GLU A 24 18.51 20.76 2.11
C GLU A 24 17.47 19.72 1.67
N VAL A 25 16.36 19.57 2.40
CA VAL A 25 15.27 18.67 2.02
C VAL A 25 14.56 19.12 0.74
N ARG A 26 14.44 20.44 0.52
CA ARG A 26 13.88 21.01 -0.72
C ARG A 26 14.78 20.80 -1.93
N GLU A 27 16.09 20.91 -1.78
CA GLU A 27 17.07 20.64 -2.84
C GLU A 27 17.16 19.15 -3.17
N ALA A 28 17.06 18.29 -2.14
CA ALA A 28 17.01 16.84 -2.27
C ALA A 28 15.63 16.29 -2.70
N ALA A 29 14.65 17.17 -2.94
CA ALA A 29 13.32 16.74 -3.34
C ALA A 29 13.33 16.17 -4.78
N PRO A 30 12.51 15.15 -5.07
CA PRO A 30 12.36 14.61 -6.42
C PRO A 30 11.91 15.68 -7.44
N GLU A 31 12.23 15.51 -8.73
CA GLU A 31 11.91 16.52 -9.76
C GLU A 31 10.41 16.85 -9.85
N TRP A 32 9.53 15.87 -9.67
CA TRP A 32 8.08 16.12 -9.64
C TRP A 32 7.66 17.12 -8.55
N TYR A 33 8.40 17.18 -7.43
CA TYR A 33 8.13 18.13 -6.34
C TYR A 33 8.63 19.53 -6.69
N LYS A 34 9.79 19.63 -7.38
CA LYS A 34 10.34 20.92 -7.82
C LYS A 34 9.43 21.57 -8.87
N GLU A 35 8.91 20.77 -9.80
CA GLU A 35 7.95 21.21 -10.83
C GLU A 35 6.64 21.72 -10.22
N ARG A 36 6.17 21.11 -9.12
CA ARG A 36 4.89 21.44 -8.47
C ARG A 36 5.02 22.29 -7.21
N ARG A 37 6.21 22.84 -6.95
CA ARG A 37 6.50 23.61 -5.73
C ARG A 37 5.61 24.84 -5.59
N VAL A 38 5.31 25.50 -6.71
CA VAL A 38 4.46 26.70 -6.76
C VAL A 38 3.00 26.36 -6.44
N GLU A 39 2.50 25.24 -6.97
CA GLU A 39 1.17 24.73 -6.64
C GLU A 39 1.07 24.36 -5.16
N LEU A 40 2.05 23.62 -4.62
CA LEU A 40 2.06 23.20 -3.22
C LEU A 40 2.22 24.36 -2.22
N ALA A 41 2.86 25.45 -2.63
CA ALA A 41 2.97 26.67 -1.84
C ALA A 41 1.64 27.46 -1.78
N GLY A 42 0.68 27.09 -2.64
CA GLY A 42 -0.63 27.73 -2.72
C GLY A 42 -0.60 29.17 -3.25
N GLU A 43 0.51 29.56 -3.87
CA GLU A 43 0.72 30.94 -4.36
C GLU A 43 -0.04 31.23 -5.66
N ASP A 44 -0.47 30.19 -6.39
CA ASP A 44 -1.19 30.29 -7.68
C ASP A 44 -2.48 29.45 -7.74
N TYR A 45 -3.02 28.98 -6.60
CA TYR A 45 -4.37 28.39 -6.65
C TYR A 45 -5.39 29.49 -6.96
N PRO A 46 -6.25 29.30 -7.99
CA PRO A 46 -7.33 30.24 -8.23
C PRO A 46 -8.18 30.35 -6.97
N SER A 47 -8.64 31.57 -6.67
CA SER A 47 -9.62 31.77 -5.61
C SER A 47 -10.81 30.82 -5.85
N ILE A 48 -11.37 30.26 -4.79
CA ILE A 48 -12.62 29.49 -4.90
C ILE A 48 -13.73 30.35 -5.54
N ALA A 49 -13.65 31.69 -5.40
CA ALA A 49 -14.54 32.63 -6.07
C ALA A 49 -14.31 32.74 -7.59
N ASP A 50 -13.11 32.42 -8.06
CA ASP A 50 -12.69 32.48 -9.47
C ASP A 50 -12.69 31.09 -10.13
N MET A 51 -13.27 30.09 -9.47
CA MET A 51 -13.40 28.76 -10.05
C MET A 51 -14.35 28.83 -11.26
N PRO A 52 -13.89 28.48 -12.47
CA PRO A 52 -14.73 28.55 -13.65
C PRO A 52 -15.94 27.63 -13.49
N THR A 53 -17.13 28.15 -13.80
CA THR A 53 -18.35 27.36 -13.84
C THR A 53 -18.18 26.24 -14.86
N ILE A 54 -18.29 24.98 -14.42
CA ILE A 54 -18.25 23.84 -15.33
C ILE A 54 -19.47 23.91 -16.25
N THR A 55 -19.24 24.18 -17.52
CA THR A 55 -20.26 24.15 -18.57
C THR A 55 -20.30 22.77 -19.22
N ALA A 56 -21.33 22.53 -20.05
CA ALA A 56 -21.52 21.24 -20.68
C ALA A 56 -20.37 20.87 -21.63
N ASP A 57 -19.61 21.84 -22.13
CA ASP A 57 -18.45 21.73 -23.02
C ASP A 57 -17.10 21.64 -22.29
N THR A 58 -17.03 22.04 -21.03
CA THR A 58 -15.82 21.93 -20.19
C THR A 58 -15.94 20.84 -19.14
N ARG A 59 -16.92 19.95 -19.28
CA ARG A 59 -17.18 18.88 -18.32
C ARG A 59 -15.99 17.92 -18.29
N PRO A 60 -15.32 17.75 -17.13
CA PRO A 60 -14.25 16.78 -17.01
C PRO A 60 -14.73 15.39 -17.44
N GLY A 61 -13.93 14.67 -18.23
CA GLY A 61 -14.26 13.35 -18.77
C GLY A 61 -14.82 13.33 -20.19
N GLN A 62 -15.05 14.48 -20.83
CA GLN A 62 -15.50 14.53 -22.24
C GLN A 62 -14.42 14.21 -23.27
N THR A 63 -13.14 14.36 -22.90
CA THR A 63 -11.98 14.05 -23.75
C THR A 63 -11.44 12.64 -23.53
N LEU A 64 -12.25 11.73 -22.98
CA LEU A 64 -11.90 10.32 -22.82
C LEU A 64 -12.45 9.35 -23.90
N PRO A 65 -12.63 9.71 -25.20
CA PRO A 65 -12.98 8.72 -26.23
C PRO A 65 -12.04 7.50 -26.25
N GLU A 66 -10.75 7.73 -25.98
CA GLU A 66 -9.73 6.68 -25.88
C GLU A 66 -9.98 5.76 -24.67
N ALA A 67 -10.53 6.28 -23.57
CA ALA A 67 -10.88 5.48 -22.40
C ALA A 67 -12.15 4.66 -22.63
N GLU A 68 -13.11 5.17 -23.41
CA GLU A 68 -14.32 4.40 -23.76
C GLU A 68 -13.97 3.16 -24.58
N ALA A 69 -13.17 3.33 -25.64
CA ALA A 69 -12.71 2.22 -26.45
C ALA A 69 -11.90 1.19 -25.64
N ALA A 70 -10.99 1.65 -24.77
CA ALA A 70 -10.24 0.77 -23.89
C ALA A 70 -11.14 0.04 -22.87
N THR A 71 -12.15 0.73 -22.33
CA THR A 71 -13.10 0.15 -21.37
C THR A 71 -13.98 -0.90 -22.04
N LEU A 72 -14.47 -0.63 -23.25
CA LEU A 72 -15.26 -1.59 -24.02
C LEU A 72 -14.42 -2.82 -24.42
N ALA A 73 -13.16 -2.63 -24.81
CA ALA A 73 -12.25 -3.73 -25.08
C ALA A 73 -11.97 -4.58 -23.82
N ALA A 74 -11.79 -3.95 -22.66
CA ALA A 74 -11.62 -4.64 -21.39
C ALA A 74 -12.89 -5.41 -20.97
N LEU A 75 -14.07 -4.83 -21.21
CA LEU A 75 -15.35 -5.50 -20.96
C LEU A 75 -15.52 -6.73 -21.87
N GLU A 76 -15.21 -6.61 -23.16
CA GLU A 76 -15.28 -7.74 -24.09
C GLU A 76 -14.30 -8.84 -23.70
N ALA A 77 -13.06 -8.48 -23.30
CA ALA A 77 -12.08 -9.44 -22.80
C ALA A 77 -12.57 -10.16 -21.53
N LEU A 78 -13.24 -9.45 -20.63
CA LEU A 78 -13.85 -10.05 -19.44
C LEU A 78 -14.96 -11.02 -19.84
N LEU A 79 -15.89 -10.62 -20.70
CA LEU A 79 -17.06 -11.44 -21.06
C LEU A 79 -16.69 -12.68 -21.88
N THR A 80 -15.58 -12.64 -22.62
CA THR A 80 -15.10 -13.75 -23.45
C THR A 80 -14.11 -14.67 -22.74
N ASP A 81 -13.58 -14.29 -21.57
CA ASP A 81 -12.67 -15.14 -20.79
C ASP A 81 -13.41 -16.40 -20.31
N PRO A 82 -12.93 -17.62 -20.65
CA PRO A 82 -13.50 -18.87 -20.16
C PRO A 82 -13.62 -18.96 -18.63
N ARG A 83 -12.79 -18.22 -17.88
CA ARG A 83 -12.84 -18.15 -16.42
C ARG A 83 -14.02 -17.35 -15.88
N ASN A 84 -14.63 -16.51 -16.71
CA ASN A 84 -15.85 -15.77 -16.37
C ASN A 84 -17.11 -16.52 -16.80
N ARG A 85 -16.99 -17.77 -17.26
CA ARG A 85 -18.17 -18.62 -17.46
C ARG A 85 -18.93 -18.75 -16.13
N PRO A 86 -20.27 -18.68 -16.18
CA PRO A 86 -21.07 -18.95 -14.99
C PRO A 86 -20.78 -20.36 -14.48
N VAL A 87 -20.86 -20.53 -13.16
CA VAL A 87 -20.73 -21.84 -12.52
C VAL A 87 -21.93 -22.69 -12.93
N GLU A 88 -21.67 -23.80 -13.61
CA GLU A 88 -22.69 -24.74 -14.10
C GLU A 88 -22.87 -25.90 -13.10
N GLU A 89 -21.88 -26.14 -12.24
CA GLU A 89 -21.84 -27.20 -11.24
C GLU A 89 -22.79 -26.93 -10.07
N THR A 90 -23.49 -27.98 -9.65
CA THR A 90 -24.29 -27.99 -8.43
C THR A 90 -23.40 -27.93 -7.19
N GLY A 91 -23.99 -27.50 -6.06
CA GLY A 91 -23.29 -27.52 -4.77
C GLY A 91 -22.82 -28.91 -4.34
N GLU A 92 -23.47 -29.97 -4.81
CA GLU A 92 -23.05 -31.35 -4.53
C GLU A 92 -21.81 -31.74 -5.33
N GLU A 93 -21.78 -31.43 -6.63
CA GLU A 93 -20.63 -31.68 -7.50
C GLU A 93 -19.38 -30.94 -7.02
N MET A 94 -19.52 -29.68 -6.59
CA MET A 94 -18.41 -28.91 -6.02
C MET A 94 -17.85 -29.56 -4.74
N ARG A 95 -18.72 -30.08 -3.87
CA ARG A 95 -18.28 -30.78 -2.65
C ARG A 95 -17.59 -32.10 -2.97
N ALA A 96 -18.12 -32.86 -3.93
CA ALA A 96 -17.52 -34.11 -4.39
C ALA A 96 -16.14 -33.88 -5.00
N TRP A 97 -16.00 -32.86 -5.86
CA TRP A 97 -14.73 -32.45 -6.43
C TRP A 97 -13.73 -32.03 -5.35
N SER A 98 -14.14 -31.19 -4.40
CA SER A 98 -13.28 -30.74 -3.30
C SER A 98 -12.78 -31.91 -2.46
N ALA A 99 -13.65 -32.88 -2.14
CA ALA A 99 -13.26 -34.08 -1.42
C ALA A 99 -12.26 -34.95 -2.22
N ALA A 100 -12.48 -35.10 -3.53
CA ALA A 100 -11.58 -35.85 -4.40
C ALA A 100 -10.18 -35.21 -4.48
N VAL A 101 -10.12 -33.89 -4.67
CA VAL A 101 -8.87 -33.12 -4.70
C VAL A 101 -8.14 -33.24 -3.36
N ARG A 102 -8.86 -33.13 -2.24
CA ARG A 102 -8.25 -33.27 -0.91
C ARG A 102 -7.67 -34.66 -0.70
N ALA A 103 -8.41 -35.71 -1.03
CA ALA A 103 -7.94 -37.08 -0.92
C ALA A 103 -6.73 -37.36 -1.84
N ASP A 104 -6.64 -36.69 -2.98
CA ASP A 104 -5.49 -36.78 -3.87
C ASP A 104 -4.25 -36.08 -3.28
N LEU A 105 -4.43 -34.88 -2.75
CA LEU A 105 -3.37 -34.15 -2.08
C LEU A 105 -2.83 -34.92 -0.86
N ASP A 106 -3.73 -35.46 -0.02
CA ASP A 106 -3.35 -36.24 1.16
C ASP A 106 -2.54 -37.49 0.79
N ARG A 107 -2.75 -38.07 -0.40
CA ARG A 107 -1.94 -39.19 -0.90
C ARG A 107 -0.53 -38.77 -1.36
N GLN A 108 -0.35 -37.52 -1.76
CA GLN A 108 0.92 -36.99 -2.23
C GLN A 108 1.78 -36.42 -1.09
N ILE A 109 1.18 -36.10 0.05
CA ILE A 109 1.90 -35.60 1.21
C ILE A 109 2.58 -36.80 1.91
N PRO A 110 3.92 -36.90 1.90
CA PRO A 110 4.60 -37.94 2.66
C PRO A 110 4.30 -37.76 4.15
N PRO A 111 4.29 -38.85 4.94
CA PRO A 111 4.20 -38.74 6.38
C PRO A 111 5.27 -37.77 6.89
N ALA A 112 4.86 -36.86 7.76
CA ALA A 112 5.70 -35.83 8.33
C ALA A 112 6.87 -36.47 9.11
N ASP A 113 8.05 -36.51 8.50
CA ASP A 113 9.31 -36.97 9.09
C ASP A 113 10.18 -35.77 9.52
N PHE A 114 9.54 -34.80 10.19
CA PHE A 114 10.24 -33.55 10.55
C PHE A 114 11.07 -33.72 11.81
N LEU A 115 10.55 -34.45 12.81
CA LEU A 115 11.24 -34.76 14.07
C LEU A 115 10.70 -36.08 14.63
N THR A 116 11.61 -36.95 15.04
CA THR A 116 11.33 -38.12 15.88
C THR A 116 10.90 -37.68 17.29
N ASP A 117 10.26 -38.57 18.04
CA ASP A 117 9.86 -38.30 19.43
C ASP A 117 11.07 -37.90 20.31
N GLU A 118 12.25 -38.45 20.01
CA GLU A 118 13.50 -38.12 20.68
C GLU A 118 13.97 -36.69 20.38
N GLU A 119 13.90 -36.26 19.11
CA GLU A 119 14.24 -34.89 18.73
C GLU A 119 13.23 -33.87 19.29
N VAL A 120 11.94 -34.23 19.37
CA VAL A 120 10.93 -33.41 20.03
C VAL A 120 11.22 -33.26 21.53
N ALA A 121 11.63 -34.34 22.20
CA ALA A 121 12.00 -34.30 23.62
C ALA A 121 13.26 -33.44 23.85
N ALA A 122 14.27 -33.58 22.99
CA ALA A 122 15.48 -32.76 23.04
C ALA A 122 15.17 -31.27 22.85
N LEU A 123 14.31 -30.93 21.88
CA LEU A 123 13.90 -29.54 21.64
C LEU A 123 13.13 -28.96 22.83
N LYS A 124 12.20 -29.73 23.42
CA LYS A 124 11.44 -29.30 24.61
C LYS A 124 12.37 -29.00 25.78
N ALA A 125 13.40 -29.82 26.01
CA ALA A 125 14.35 -29.61 27.10
C ALA A 125 15.15 -28.29 26.99
N ILE A 126 15.40 -27.80 25.76
CA ILE A 126 16.06 -26.49 25.56
C ILE A 126 15.18 -25.34 26.07
N PHE A 127 13.87 -25.44 25.89
CA PHE A 127 12.91 -24.38 26.23
C PHE A 127 12.27 -24.58 27.61
N ASP A 128 12.41 -25.74 28.24
CA ASP A 128 11.95 -26.04 29.59
C ASP A 128 12.88 -25.41 30.64
N THR A 129 12.94 -24.08 30.60
CA THR A 129 13.62 -23.27 31.60
C THR A 129 12.63 -22.91 32.70
N ALA A 130 13.09 -22.96 33.96
CA ALA A 130 12.29 -22.53 35.10
C ALA A 130 11.81 -21.10 34.86
N ARG A 131 10.49 -20.89 34.71
CA ARG A 131 9.93 -19.54 34.65
C ARG A 131 10.40 -18.79 35.88
N ALA A 132 11.14 -17.70 35.68
CA ALA A 132 11.49 -16.79 36.76
C ALA A 132 10.18 -16.34 37.43
N ARG A 133 9.98 -16.78 38.68
CA ARG A 133 8.91 -16.24 39.52
C ARG A 133 9.37 -14.84 39.92
N LEU A 134 8.75 -13.83 39.32
CA LEU A 134 8.79 -12.46 39.83
C LEU A 134 8.06 -12.39 41.17
#